data_AF-A0A0F9DBG8-F1
#
_entry.id   AF-A0A0F9DBG8-F1
#
_cell.length_a   1.000
_cell.length_b   1.000
_cell.length_c   1.000
_cell.angle_alpha   90.00
_cell.angle_beta   90.00
_cell.angle_gamma   90.00
#
_symmetry.space_group_name_H-M   'P 1'
#
loop_
_entity.id
_entity.type
_entity.pdbx_description
1 polymer ?
#
loop_
_entity_poly.entity_id
_entity_poly.type
_entity_poly.pdbx_seq_one_letter_code
_entity_poly.pdbx_strand_id
1 'polypeptide(L)' 'MSAMITHHSIAILTSDRANIKDKRVQELATNIIEAQRREIKEMQWLLNDIEKNGLAETQEQAQSRAVPDFNTK' A
#
# COMPACT_ATOMS: atom_id res chain seq x y z
N MET A 1 9.94 -5.31 -2.88
CA MET A 1 8.56 -4.93 -2.48
C MET A 1 7.75 -6.09 -1.89
N SER A 2 7.91 -7.34 -2.34
CA SER A 2 7.17 -8.50 -1.79
C SER A 2 7.20 -8.62 -0.26
N ALA A 3 8.37 -8.50 0.38
CA ALA A 3 8.48 -8.52 1.85
C ALA A 3 7.71 -7.36 2.54
N MET A 4 7.61 -6.21 1.87
CA MET A 4 6.91 -5.05 2.40
C MET A 4 5.39 -5.23 2.31
N ILE A 5 4.90 -5.87 1.24
CA ILE A 5 3.48 -6.30 1.15
C ILE A 5 3.15 -7.23 2.32
N THR A 6 4.02 -8.18 2.66
CA THR A 6 3.84 -9.06 3.82
C THR A 6 3.80 -8.26 5.13
N HIS A 7 4.73 -7.33 5.34
CA HIS A 7 4.75 -6.46 6.52
C HIS A 7 3.43 -5.68 6.69
N HIS A 8 2.93 -5.06 5.62
CA HIS A 8 1.68 -4.30 5.64
C HIS A 8 0.48 -5.22 5.90
N SER A 9 0.44 -6.38 5.25
CA SER A 9 -0.62 -7.36 5.45
C SER A 9 -0.72 -7.81 6.91
N ILE A 10 0.43 -8.02 7.58
CA ILE A 10 0.49 -8.38 9.00
C ILE A 10 0.01 -7.22 9.88
N ALA A 11 0.41 -5.98 9.58
CA ALA A 11 -0.01 -4.81 10.36
C ALA A 11 -1.51 -4.53 10.21
N ILE A 12 -2.11 -4.72 9.02
CA ILE A 12 -3.56 -4.70 8.82
C ILE A 12 -4.24 -5.77 9.69
N LEU A 13 -3.79 -7.02 9.61
CA LEU A 13 -4.38 -8.13 10.39
C LEU A 13 -4.30 -7.88 11.89
N THR A 14 -3.19 -7.31 12.36
CA THR A 14 -2.97 -6.97 13.77
C THR A 14 -3.91 -5.84 14.21
N SER A 15 -4.06 -4.81 13.38
CA SER A 15 -4.92 -3.65 13.68
C SER A 15 -6.41 -4.04 13.67
N ASP A 16 -6.83 -4.88 12.71
CA ASP A 16 -8.21 -5.36 12.55
C ASP A 16 -8.67 -6.24 13.71
N ARG A 17 -7.75 -7.05 14.27
CA ARG A 17 -8.03 -7.95 15.40
C ARG A 17 -7.84 -7.30 16.77
N ALA A 18 -7.35 -6.07 16.83
CA ALA A 18 -7.10 -5.40 18.09
C ALA A 18 -8.42 -5.05 18.79
N ASN A 19 -8.59 -5.48 20.03
CA ASN A 19 -9.76 -5.14 20.85
C ASN A 19 -9.67 -3.70 21.39
N ILE A 20 -9.73 -2.73 20.49
CA ILE A 20 -9.57 -1.30 20.79
C ILE A 20 -10.90 -0.73 21.30
N LYS A 21 -10.91 -0.19 22.51
CA LYS A 21 -12.10 0.43 23.13
C LYS A 21 -12.15 1.96 22.95
N ASP A 22 -11.00 2.64 22.96
CA ASP A 22 -10.93 4.09 22.81
C ASP A 22 -11.25 4.48 21.35
N LYS A 23 -12.24 5.36 21.17
CA LYS A 23 -12.71 5.80 19.85
C LYS A 23 -11.65 6.48 19.01
N ARG A 24 -10.75 7.26 19.63
CA ARG A 24 -9.66 7.94 18.91
C ARG A 24 -8.67 6.93 18.34
N VAL A 25 -8.42 5.85 19.09
CA VAL A 25 -7.53 4.78 18.64
C VAL A 25 -8.19 3.92 17.56
N GLN A 26 -9.52 3.74 17.60
CA GLN A 26 -10.26 3.07 16.51
C GLN A 26 -10.18 3.86 15.20
N GLU A 27 -10.34 5.18 15.26
CA GLU A 27 -10.19 6.06 14.10
C GLU A 27 -8.77 6.02 13.54
N LEU A 28 -7.76 6.08 14.40
CA LEU A 28 -6.37 5.93 14.00
C LEU A 28 -6.11 4.56 13.34
N ALA A 29 -6.58 3.46 13.92
CA ALA A 29 -6.41 2.12 13.36
C ALA A 29 -7.09 1.99 11.99
N THR A 30 -8.29 2.57 11.82
CA THR A 30 -8.99 2.62 10.53
C THR A 30 -8.16 3.35 9.48
N ASN A 31 -7.64 4.53 9.81
CA ASN A 31 -6.81 5.31 8.89
C ASN A 31 -5.52 4.58 8.51
N ILE A 32 -4.89 3.88 9.45
CA ILE A 32 -3.70 3.05 9.21
C ILE A 32 -4.04 1.90 8.26
N ILE A 33 -5.13 1.18 8.50
CA ILE A 33 -5.56 0.06 7.65
C ILE A 33 -5.81 0.54 6.21
N GLU A 34 -6.53 1.65 6.05
CA GLU A 34 -6.83 2.22 4.74
C GLU A 34 -5.55 2.66 4.01
N ALA A 35 -4.61 3.29 4.70
CA ALA A 35 -3.31 3.66 4.13
C ALA A 35 -2.53 2.43 3.65
N GLN A 36 -2.41 1.41 4.50
CA GLN A 36 -1.64 0.22 4.15
C GLN A 36 -2.28 -0.60 3.01
N ARG A 37 -3.62 -0.61 2.91
CA ARG A 37 -4.31 -1.23 1.77
C ARG A 37 -3.98 -0.53 0.45
N ARG A 38 -3.84 0.81 0.46
CA ARG A 38 -3.43 1.57 -0.73
C ARG A 38 -1.98 1.30 -1.09
N GLU A 39 -1.08 1.36 -0.12
CA GLU A 39 0.35 1.06 -0.32
C GLU A 39 0.56 -0.36 -0.87
N ILE A 40 -0.24 -1.34 -0.43
CA ILE A 40 -0.23 -2.69 -1.01
C ILE A 40 -0.60 -2.67 -2.50
N LYS A 41 -1.65 -1.94 -2.90
CA LYS A 41 -2.05 -1.82 -4.32
C LYS A 41 -0.96 -1.16 -5.16
N GLU A 42 -0.36 -0.09 -4.64
CA GLU A 42 0.75 0.61 -5.30
C GLU A 42 1.96 -0.32 -5.50
N MET A 43 2.37 -1.04 -4.46
CA MET A 43 3.46 -2.01 -4.54
C MET A 43 3.16 -3.17 -5.49
N GLN A 44 1.94 -3.67 -5.50
CA GLN A 44 1.51 -4.73 -6.43
C GLN A 44 1.55 -4.24 -7.88
N TRP A 45 1.08 -3.02 -8.12
CA TRP A 45 1.14 -2.38 -9.43
C TRP A 45 2.58 -2.20 -9.90
N LEU A 46 3.45 -1.66 -9.04
CA LEU A 46 4.88 -1.46 -9.33
C LEU A 46 5.61 -2.77 -9.61
N LEU A 47 5.33 -3.84 -8.84
CA LEU A 47 5.91 -5.16 -9.10
C LEU A 47 5.51 -5.68 -10.48
N ASN A 48 4.24 -5.57 -10.85
CA ASN A 48 3.73 -6.01 -12.14
C ASN A 48 4.34 -5.20 -13.31
N ASP A 49 4.43 -3.88 -13.14
CA ASP A 49 5.03 -3.00 -14.12
C ASP A 49 6.53 -3.30 -14.32
N ILE A 50 7.29 -3.47 -13.23
CA ILE A 50 8.72 -3.82 -13.29
C ILE A 50 8.92 -5.20 -13.94
N GLU A 51 8.06 -6.18 -13.64
CA GLU A 51 8.13 -7.51 -14.25
C GLU A 51 7.94 -7.46 -15.77
N LYS A 52 7.03 -6.59 -16.25
CA LYS A 52 6.71 -6.47 -17.69
C LYS A 52 7.66 -5.55 -18.46
N ASN A 53 8.03 -4.43 -17.85
CA ASN A 53 8.66 -3.30 -18.53
C ASN A 53 10.10 -3.03 -18.05
N GLY A 54 10.57 -3.75 -17.03
CA GLY A 54 11.88 -3.52 -16.40
C GLY A 54 11.90 -2.27 -15.50
N LEU A 55 13.10 -1.93 -15.01
CA LEU A 55 13.30 -0.80 -14.10
C LEU A 55 13.04 0.54 -14.80
N ALA A 56 12.50 1.52 -14.06
CA ALA A 56 12.48 2.92 -14.47
C ALA A 56 13.73 3.60 -13.92
N GLU A 57 14.76 3.79 -14.76
CA GLU A 57 16.03 4.38 -14.33
C GLU A 57 16.08 5.90 -14.54
N THR A 58 15.18 6.43 -15.36
CA THR A 58 15.06 7.87 -15.66
C THR A 58 13.74 8.45 -15.14
N GLN A 59 13.72 9.75 -14.91
CA GLN A 59 12.53 10.45 -14.43
C GLN A 59 11.41 10.42 -15.49
N GLU A 60 11.76 10.47 -16.77
CA GLU A 60 10.84 10.36 -17.90
C GLU A 60 10.17 8.98 -17.94
N GLN A 61 10.92 7.91 -17.67
CA GLN A 61 10.36 6.55 -17.56
C GLN A 61 9.44 6.39 -16.36
N ALA A 62 9.76 7.01 -15.22
CA ALA A 62 8.92 6.97 -14.04
C ALA A 62 7.61 7.75 -14.24
N GLN A 63 7.67 8.90 -14.91
CA GLN A 63 6.49 9.71 -15.22
C GLN A 63 5.56 9.04 -16.23
N SER A 64 6.11 8.40 -17.26
CA SER A 64 5.30 7.69 -18.27
C SER A 64 4.63 6.42 -17.71
N ARG A 65 5.16 5.88 -16.61
CA ARG A 65 4.62 4.74 -15.86
C ARG A 65 4.26 5.14 -14.43
N ALA A 66 3.46 6.20 -14.30
CA ALA A 66 3.01 6.66 -13.00
C ALA A 66 2.05 5.66 -12.34
N VAL A 67 2.20 5.47 -11.03
CA VAL A 67 1.29 4.64 -10.24
C VAL A 67 -0.12 5.27 -10.28
N PRO A 68 -1.18 4.49 -10.56
CA PRO A 68 -2.55 4.99 -10.51
C PRO A 68 -2.93 5.52 -9.14
N ASP A 69 -3.83 6.49 -9.09
CA ASP A 69 -4.40 6.94 -7.83
C ASP A 69 -5.36 5.86 -7.27
N PHE A 70 -4.94 5.22 -6.17
CA PHE A 70 -5.77 4.23 -5.46
C PHE A 70 -6.59 4.84 -4.31
N ASN A 71 -6.64 6.16 -4.18
CA ASN A 71 -7.48 6.86 -3.20
C ASN A 71 -8.96 6.99 -3.64
N THR A 72 -9.25 6.86 -4.94
CA THR A 72 -10.63 6.92 -5.44
C THR A 72 -11.39 5.63 -5.14
N LYS A 73 -12.51 5.77 -4.41
CA LYS A 73 -13.49 4.71 -4.16
C LYS A 73 -14.23 4.31 -5.42
#